data_AF-A0A3Q3ELX8-F1
#
_entry.id   AF-A0A3Q3ELX8-F1
#
_cell.length_a   1.000
_cell.length_b   1.000
_cell.length_c   1.000
_cell.angle_alpha   90.00
_cell.angle_beta   90.00
_cell.angle_gamma   90.00
#
_symmetry.space_group_name_H-M   'P 1'
#
loop_
_entity.id
_entity.type
_entity.pdbx_description
1 polymer ?
#
loop_
_entity_poly.entity_id
_entity_poly.type
_entity_poly.pdbx_seq_one_letter_code
_entity_poly.pdbx_strand_id
1 'polypeptide(L)'
;MFGVYLDTRNPCCDASTCRLTEGSQCAHGLCCDNCQVNPANTIVCRKTSRDCDLPEYCTGVSQDCPEDRFEMNGKEDCAKKCNNNGVRDLWKINTLSCFH
;
A
#
# COMPACT_ATOMS: atom_id res chain seq x y z
N MET A 1 -20.45 11.90 -9.03
CA MET A 1 -19.58 12.73 -9.89
C MET A 1 -18.26 12.88 -9.15
N PHE A 2 -17.36 11.89 -9.25
CA PHE A 2 -16.05 11.97 -8.60
C PHE A 2 -15.16 12.80 -9.52
N GLY A 3 -14.97 14.06 -9.16
CA GLY A 3 -14.17 15.00 -9.92
C GLY A 3 -12.71 14.54 -9.94
N VAL A 4 -12.16 14.39 -11.14
CA VAL A 4 -10.71 14.27 -11.34
C VAL A 4 -10.13 15.59 -10.87
N TYR A 5 -9.58 15.62 -9.66
CA TYR A 5 -8.80 16.76 -9.19
C TYR A 5 -7.53 16.74 -10.03
N LEU A 6 -7.55 17.44 -11.17
CA LEU A 6 -6.40 17.60 -12.04
C LEU A 6 -5.37 18.39 -11.25
N ASP A 7 -4.44 17.68 -10.60
CA ASP A 7 -3.28 18.33 -10.00
C ASP A 7 -2.40 18.85 -11.13
N THR A 8 -2.64 20.11 -11.51
CA THR A 8 -1.90 20.80 -12.57
C THR A 8 -0.42 21.00 -12.24
N ARG A 9 0.04 20.55 -11.08
CA ARG A 9 1.44 20.59 -10.65
C ARG A 9 2.16 19.25 -10.80
N ASN A 10 1.51 18.20 -11.29
CA ASN A 10 2.18 16.92 -11.49
C ASN A 10 2.96 16.93 -12.82
N PRO A 11 4.31 17.03 -12.81
CA PRO A 11 5.09 17.08 -14.04
C PRO A 11 5.09 15.74 -14.82
N CYS A 12 4.61 14.66 -14.19
CA CYS A 12 4.57 13.33 -14.76
C CYS A 12 3.30 13.05 -15.58
N CYS A 13 2.25 13.87 -15.42
CA CYS A 13 0.96 13.69 -16.07
C CYS A 13 0.49 14.99 -16.72
N ASP A 14 0.15 14.91 -18.00
CA ASP A 14 -0.50 16.00 -18.72
C ASP A 14 -1.95 16.11 -18.26
N ALA A 15 -2.25 17.19 -17.52
CA ALA A 15 -3.58 17.46 -16.97
C ALA A 15 -4.67 17.69 -18.05
N SER A 16 -4.29 18.04 -19.28
CA SER A 16 -5.25 18.26 -20.37
C SER A 16 -5.67 16.96 -21.06
N THR A 17 -4.77 15.98 -21.11
CA THR A 17 -5.01 14.70 -21.80
C THR A 17 -5.18 13.53 -20.85
N CYS A 18 -4.88 13.70 -19.56
CA CYS A 18 -4.81 12.63 -18.55
C CYS A 18 -3.84 11.51 -18.96
N ARG A 19 -2.74 11.85 -19.64
CA ARG A 19 -1.73 10.88 -20.09
C ARG A 19 -0.39 11.18 -19.43
N LEU A 20 0.44 10.15 -19.28
CA LEU A 20 1.82 10.32 -18.84
C LEU A 20 2.58 11.19 -19.84
N THR A 21 3.42 12.07 -19.30
CA THR A 21 4.37 12.84 -20.11
C THR A 21 5.47 11.94 -20.67
N GLU A 22 6.16 12.39 -21.71
CA GLU A 22 7.23 11.62 -22.34
C GLU A 22 8.33 11.27 -21.32
N GLY A 23 8.68 9.99 -21.22
CA GLY A 23 9.67 9.47 -20.26
C GLY A 23 9.13 9.15 -18.86
N SER A 24 7.88 9.52 -18.54
CA SER A 24 7.23 9.18 -17.27
C SER A 24 6.73 7.74 -17.28
N GLN A 25 7.05 6.97 -16.24
CA GLN A 25 6.54 5.61 -16.01
C GLN A 25 5.33 5.59 -15.07
N CYS A 26 5.22 6.58 -14.21
CA CYS A 26 4.16 6.73 -13.23
C CYS A 26 3.85 8.21 -13.02
N ALA A 27 2.70 8.50 -12.40
CA ALA A 27 2.35 9.85 -12.00
C ALA A 27 1.81 9.94 -10.57
N HIS A 28 1.35 8.83 -9.99
CA HIS A 28 0.80 8.83 -8.65
C HIS A 28 1.17 7.55 -7.91
N GLY A 29 0.71 7.43 -6.67
CA GLY A 29 0.93 6.25 -5.84
C GLY A 29 2.22 6.35 -5.02
N LEU A 30 2.28 5.55 -3.95
CA LEU A 30 3.34 5.60 -2.94
C LEU A 30 4.69 5.08 -3.46
N CYS A 31 4.69 4.39 -4.60
CA CYS A 31 5.88 3.85 -5.24
C CYS A 31 6.29 4.64 -6.49
N CYS A 32 5.73 5.83 -6.71
CA CYS A 32 6.16 6.74 -7.77
C CYS A 32 7.07 7.83 -7.19
N ASP A 33 8.30 7.91 -7.68
CA ASP A 33 9.23 8.98 -7.34
C ASP A 33 9.87 9.56 -8.60
N ASN A 34 9.88 10.88 -8.72
CA ASN A 34 10.38 11.61 -9.89
C ASN A 34 9.92 11.00 -11.24
N CYS A 35 8.62 10.69 -11.34
CA CYS A 35 7.97 10.06 -12.49
C CYS A 35 8.46 8.65 -12.85
N GLN A 36 9.25 8.00 -12.00
CA GLN A 36 9.75 6.63 -12.17
C GLN A 36 9.21 5.72 -11.08
N VAL A 37 9.00 4.44 -11.43
CA VAL A 37 8.62 3.45 -10.43
C VAL A 37 9.82 3.10 -9.56
N ASN A 38 9.64 3.15 -8.24
CA ASN A 38 10.68 2.80 -7.29
C ASN A 38 11.14 1.34 -7.46
N PRO A 39 12.44 1.04 -7.36
CA PRO A 39 12.96 -0.31 -7.54
C PRO A 39 12.38 -1.32 -6.56
N ALA A 40 12.28 -2.57 -7.01
CA ALA A 40 11.73 -3.67 -6.23
C ALA A 40 12.49 -3.84 -4.89
N ASN A 41 11.74 -4.02 -3.80
CA ASN A 41 12.27 -4.40 -2.48
C ASN A 41 13.31 -3.43 -1.87
N THR A 42 13.33 -2.16 -2.32
CA THR A 42 14.27 -1.14 -1.79
C THR A 42 13.57 -0.06 -0.97
N ILE A 43 12.38 0.36 -1.40
CA ILE A 43 11.61 1.42 -0.78
C ILE A 43 10.43 0.82 -0.04
N VAL A 44 10.32 1.10 1.25
CA VAL A 44 9.14 0.80 2.08
C VAL A 44 8.06 1.81 1.74
N CYS A 45 6.96 1.37 1.14
CA CYS A 45 5.82 2.22 0.80
C CYS A 45 4.75 2.24 1.89
N ARG A 46 4.66 1.16 2.71
CA ARG A 46 3.86 1.14 3.93
C ARG A 46 4.69 0.55 5.07
N LYS A 47 4.79 1.31 6.16
CA LYS A 47 5.47 0.86 7.38
C LYS A 47 4.52 -0.02 8.19
N THR A 48 5.10 -0.90 8.99
CA THR A 48 4.35 -1.63 10.01
C THR A 48 3.68 -0.64 10.96
N SER A 49 2.38 -0.80 11.13
CA SER A 49 1.54 0.03 11.99
C SER A 49 1.19 -0.68 13.29
N ARG A 50 1.26 -2.01 13.32
CA ARG A 50 0.76 -2.86 14.40
C ARG A 50 1.61 -4.12 14.59
N ASP A 51 1.37 -4.79 15.70
CA ASP A 51 1.86 -6.14 15.91
C ASP A 51 1.32 -7.07 14.80
N CYS A 52 2.19 -7.96 14.30
CA CYS A 52 1.92 -8.89 13.17
C CYS A 52 1.73 -8.25 11.79
N ASP A 53 1.80 -6.93 11.70
CA ASP A 53 1.79 -6.19 10.44
C ASP A 53 3.15 -6.34 9.76
N LEU A 54 3.18 -6.62 8.45
CA LEU A 54 4.43 -6.69 7.69
C LEU A 54 4.66 -5.39 6.93
N PRO A 55 5.91 -4.93 6.75
CA PRO A 55 6.15 -3.77 5.90
C PRO A 55 6.02 -4.18 4.42
N GLU A 56 5.42 -3.31 3.62
CA GLU A 56 5.34 -3.47 2.17
C GLU A 56 6.40 -2.65 1.49
N TYR A 57 6.98 -3.27 0.47
CA TYR A 57 7.98 -2.68 -0.37
C TYR A 57 7.43 -2.54 -1.78
N CYS A 58 7.89 -1.51 -2.48
CA CYS A 58 7.60 -1.33 -3.89
C CYS A 58 8.06 -2.57 -4.69
N THR A 59 7.28 -2.93 -5.71
CA THR A 59 7.53 -4.14 -6.51
C THR A 59 8.47 -3.91 -7.69
N GLY A 60 8.82 -2.65 -7.99
CA GLY A 60 9.61 -2.31 -9.18
C GLY A 60 8.81 -2.25 -10.49
N VAL A 61 7.53 -2.60 -10.46
CA VAL A 61 6.67 -2.66 -11.66
C VAL A 61 5.34 -1.94 -11.51
N SER A 62 4.97 -1.54 -10.29
CA SER A 62 3.73 -0.82 -9.97
C SER A 62 4.05 0.49 -9.26
N GLN A 63 3.31 1.54 -9.61
CA GLN A 63 3.34 2.83 -8.93
C GLN A 63 2.60 2.80 -7.57
N ASP A 64 1.69 1.84 -7.40
CA ASP A 64 0.95 1.64 -6.17
C ASP A 64 1.68 0.66 -5.25
N CYS A 65 1.59 0.91 -3.94
CA CYS A 65 2.07 -0.01 -2.92
C CYS A 65 1.24 -1.30 -3.00
N PRO A 66 1.85 -2.50 -2.87
CA PRO A 66 1.10 -3.74 -2.88
C PRO A 66 0.10 -3.81 -1.72
N GLU A 67 -0.84 -4.75 -1.83
CA GLU A 67 -1.84 -5.06 -0.80
C GLU A 67 -1.19 -5.25 0.58
N ASP A 68 -1.88 -4.81 1.62
CA ASP A 68 -1.47 -4.93 3.03
C ASP A 68 -1.34 -6.41 3.42
N ARG A 69 -0.15 -6.81 3.89
CA ARG A 69 0.18 -8.17 4.27
C ARG A 69 0.46 -8.28 5.76
N PHE A 70 0.04 -9.40 6.31
CA PHE A 70 0.22 -9.76 7.70
C PHE A 70 1.00 -11.07 7.82
N GLU A 71 1.65 -11.28 8.97
CA GLU A 71 2.32 -12.54 9.31
C GLU A 71 1.36 -13.74 9.22
N MET A 72 1.87 -14.90 8.82
CA MET A 72 1.08 -16.11 8.68
C MET A 72 0.63 -16.68 10.04
N ASN A 73 -0.58 -17.26 10.08
CA ASN A 73 -1.14 -17.95 11.24
C ASN A 73 -0.18 -19.02 11.80
N GLY A 74 0.08 -19.01 13.11
CA GLY A 74 0.84 -20.04 13.82
C GLY A 74 2.20 -19.62 14.37
N LYS A 75 2.68 -18.40 14.08
CA LYS A 75 3.82 -17.82 14.81
C LYS A 75 3.34 -17.47 16.22
N GLU A 76 3.90 -18.13 17.24
CA GLU A 76 3.36 -18.15 18.61
C GLU A 76 3.05 -16.75 19.18
N ASP A 77 3.83 -15.75 18.81
CA ASP A 77 3.70 -14.38 19.31
C ASP A 77 2.53 -13.61 18.69
N CYS A 78 2.11 -13.99 17.48
CA CYS A 78 0.95 -13.38 16.84
C CYS A 78 -0.37 -13.99 17.31
N ALA A 79 -0.39 -15.30 17.56
CA ALA A 79 -1.59 -16.02 18.02
C ALA A 79 -2.01 -15.67 19.46
N LYS A 80 -1.07 -15.34 20.34
CA LYS A 80 -1.33 -15.07 21.77
C LYS A 80 -1.97 -13.70 22.05
N LYS A 81 -1.88 -12.74 21.13
CA LYS A 81 -2.31 -11.34 21.34
C LYS A 81 -3.76 -11.04 20.97
N CYS A 82 -4.50 -12.02 20.43
CA CYS A 82 -5.91 -11.87 20.06
C CYS A 82 -6.90 -12.19 21.20
N ASN A 83 -6.58 -11.89 22.47
CA ASN A 83 -7.48 -12.12 23.61
C ASN A 83 -7.34 -11.03 24.68
N ASN A 84 -8.20 -9.99 24.62
CA ASN A 84 -8.41 -8.94 25.65
C ASN A 84 -7.73 -7.56 25.41
N ASN A 85 -7.90 -6.91 24.24
CA ASN A 85 -8.00 -5.42 24.12
C ASN A 85 -8.13 -4.91 22.66
N GLY A 86 -9.14 -5.35 21.90
CA GLY A 86 -9.66 -4.59 20.75
C GLY A 86 -8.66 -4.18 19.66
N VAL A 87 -8.24 -5.10 18.80
CA VAL A 87 -7.53 -4.80 17.54
C VAL A 87 -8.53 -4.65 16.40
N ARG A 88 -8.81 -3.39 16.03
CA ARG A 88 -9.64 -3.01 14.89
C ARG A 88 -8.92 -3.20 13.56
N ASP A 89 -9.10 -4.34 12.89
CA ASP A 89 -9.67 -4.37 11.53
C ASP A 89 -9.03 -5.38 10.54
N LEU A 90 -9.77 -6.49 10.35
CA LEU A 90 -10.01 -7.25 9.11
C LEU A 90 -9.24 -8.54 8.77
N TRP A 91 -9.41 -9.54 9.65
CA TRP A 91 -9.69 -10.95 9.28
C TRP A 91 -10.93 -11.07 8.36
N LYS A 92 -10.91 -11.88 7.27
CA LYS A 92 -12.14 -12.31 6.55
C LYS A 92 -11.98 -13.68 5.86
N ILE A 93 -12.96 -14.57 5.75
CA ILE A 93 -14.21 -14.91 6.46
C ILE A 93 -14.26 -16.44 6.32
N ASN A 94 -14.11 -17.19 7.42
CA ASN A 94 -14.68 -18.55 7.65
C ASN A 94 -14.15 -19.28 8.91
N THR A 95 -13.19 -18.75 9.69
CA THR A 95 -12.47 -19.59 10.69
C THR A 95 -12.23 -19.01 12.10
N LEU A 96 -13.13 -18.14 12.60
CA LEU A 96 -13.28 -17.70 14.02
C LEU A 96 -12.36 -16.52 14.47
N SER A 97 -12.94 -15.35 14.78
CA SER A 97 -12.38 -14.02 14.44
C SER A 97 -11.93 -13.07 15.59
N CYS A 98 -10.95 -12.21 15.27
CA CYS A 98 -10.70 -10.82 15.75
C CYS A 98 -11.77 -9.82 15.28
N PHE A 99 -11.99 -8.67 15.96
CA PHE A 99 -12.44 -7.33 15.47
C PHE A 99 -12.81 -6.38 16.62
N HIS A 100 -12.96 -5.07 16.33
CA HIS A 100 -13.94 -4.25 17.05
C HIS A 100 -14.79 -3.35 16.16
#